data_AF-A0A952RIM0-F1
#
_entry.id   AF-A0A952RIM0-F1
#
_cell.length_a   1.000
_cell.length_b   1.000
_cell.length_c   1.000
_cell.angle_alpha   90.00
_cell.angle_beta   90.00
_cell.angle_gamma   90.00
#
_symmetry.space_group_name_H-M   'P 1'
#
loop_
_entity.id
_entity.type
_entity.pdbx_description
1 polymer ?
#
loop_
_entity_poly.entity_id
_entity_poly.type
_entity_poly.pdbx_seq_one_letter_code
_entity_poly.pdbx_strand_id
1 'polypeptide(L)'
;MGASVAAGALFACSSDEARHAPAPAPAPGEVRAEAPARETPARETPASETPDNGRAGVCGEGDDAVLDVLCGDAKPTSLLELRERLGLVGEDRSHLLGAIASTTSLAVRTVSEANPRVIFYGSDARSRSVYLAFARGAAVVELAAADRRTGELTFYLVRFEPRSGPDSLFLPAMESDWTNVTFARDEDLEDTASDCLGCHRPDGPGTKKRVIFREDEQPWLHWIGDKTYASSAGSCTPEDCPSRDYDPRAMRDPGVAVAEAFASVHPLDETYASVPVRELITHRYYGLHNLLEQDGLSRDAGDFFRTATVVEEVNASAPGQPFLNVPIGVSPTWDANRAASLRERAVLPFPYHDAKASDPARLADYAEKYRAIVAGEASAATLPSARELLLPEARRALLVEMEPDLSGDEVLARACSQCHNEGVRSGLRRSGFDARHPDRASRAMKDAAIARMRLPADDPSHMPPAVFRDLDDASRDAAIARLER
;
A
#
# COMPACT_ATOMS: atom_id res chain seq x y z
N MET A 1 -3.32 61.78 -26.67
CA MET A 1 -4.78 61.90 -26.53
C MET A 1 -5.36 60.49 -26.59
N GLY A 2 -6.10 60.06 -25.54
CA GLY A 2 -6.94 58.83 -25.39
C GLY A 2 -6.20 57.47 -25.44
N ALA A 3 -6.17 56.60 -24.42
CA ALA A 3 -7.24 55.87 -23.68
C ALA A 3 -8.07 54.94 -24.61
N SER A 4 -8.48 53.70 -24.31
CA SER A 4 -8.45 52.82 -23.13
C SER A 4 -9.02 51.43 -23.51
N VAL A 5 -8.62 50.37 -22.78
CA VAL A 5 -9.45 49.25 -22.20
C VAL A 5 -10.06 48.10 -23.06
N ALA A 6 -9.52 46.89 -22.75
CA ALA A 6 -10.11 45.59 -22.32
C ALA A 6 -10.89 44.56 -23.19
N ALA A 7 -10.57 43.29 -22.83
CA ALA A 7 -11.39 42.08 -22.61
C ALA A 7 -11.81 41.16 -23.78
N GLY A 8 -11.69 39.84 -23.54
CA GLY A 8 -12.50 38.80 -24.20
C GLY A 8 -11.80 37.45 -24.43
N ALA A 9 -12.08 36.46 -23.57
CA ALA A 9 -11.78 35.03 -23.77
C ALA A 9 -12.84 34.32 -24.65
N LEU A 10 -12.54 33.10 -25.15
CA LEU A 10 -13.37 31.86 -25.14
C LEU A 10 -13.23 30.94 -26.39
N PHE A 11 -12.73 29.72 -26.12
CA PHE A 11 -13.13 28.36 -26.55
C PHE A 11 -13.82 28.06 -27.91
N ALA A 12 -13.43 26.91 -28.49
CA ALA A 12 -14.35 25.77 -28.64
C ALA A 12 -13.61 24.43 -28.87
N CYS A 13 -13.85 23.46 -27.99
CA CYS A 13 -13.73 22.02 -28.24
C CYS A 13 -15.02 21.56 -28.94
N SER A 14 -14.91 20.74 -29.99
CA SER A 14 -16.05 20.05 -30.62
C SER A 14 -16.07 18.59 -30.19
N SER A 15 -17.20 18.18 -29.63
CA SER A 15 -17.65 16.81 -29.42
C SER A 15 -18.06 16.15 -30.75
N ASP A 16 -18.01 14.82 -30.82
CA ASP A 16 -18.91 14.05 -31.66
C ASP A 16 -19.55 12.92 -30.85
N GLU A 17 -20.88 12.93 -30.87
CA GLU A 17 -21.80 12.00 -30.23
C GLU A 17 -21.97 10.74 -31.10
N ALA A 18 -21.92 9.56 -30.48
CA ALA A 18 -22.56 8.38 -31.04
C ALA A 18 -23.69 7.93 -30.09
N ARG A 19 -24.90 8.04 -30.62
CA ARG A 19 -26.21 7.80 -30.01
C ARG A 19 -26.35 6.35 -29.54
N HIS A 20 -26.88 6.14 -28.34
CA HIS A 20 -27.62 4.93 -27.97
C HIS A 20 -28.97 5.34 -27.38
N ALA A 21 -30.05 4.79 -27.95
CA ALA A 21 -31.40 5.01 -27.49
C ALA A 21 -31.65 4.25 -26.17
N PRO A 22 -32.51 4.75 -25.26
CA PRO A 22 -32.82 4.06 -24.02
C PRO A 22 -33.79 2.89 -24.27
N ALA A 23 -33.55 1.77 -23.58
CA ALA A 23 -34.49 0.65 -23.51
C ALA A 23 -35.72 1.01 -22.63
N PRO A 24 -36.89 0.41 -22.88
CA PRO A 24 -38.11 0.71 -22.13
C PRO A 24 -38.07 0.14 -20.71
N ALA A 25 -38.69 0.87 -19.77
CA ALA A 25 -38.81 0.50 -18.36
C ALA A 25 -39.63 -0.78 -18.15
N PRO A 26 -39.28 -1.64 -17.16
CA PRO A 26 -40.08 -2.80 -16.81
C PRO A 26 -41.34 -2.39 -16.02
N ALA A 27 -42.41 -3.18 -16.20
CA ALA A 27 -43.69 -3.02 -15.53
C ALA A 27 -43.62 -3.38 -14.03
N PRO A 28 -44.49 -2.81 -13.17
CA PRO A 28 -44.46 -3.06 -11.74
C PRO A 28 -45.24 -4.33 -11.39
N GLY A 29 -44.62 -5.22 -10.61
CA GLY A 29 -45.33 -6.20 -9.79
C GLY A 29 -44.78 -7.62 -9.86
N GLU A 30 -43.83 -7.93 -8.97
CA GLU A 30 -43.80 -9.21 -8.25
C GLU A 30 -42.87 -9.10 -7.05
N VAL A 31 -43.45 -9.19 -5.85
CA VAL A 31 -42.70 -9.28 -4.60
C VAL A 31 -42.12 -10.68 -4.51
N ARG A 32 -40.80 -10.80 -4.65
CA ARG A 32 -40.06 -12.06 -4.40
C ARG A 32 -39.26 -11.90 -3.11
N ALA A 33 -39.48 -12.85 -2.20
CA ALA A 33 -38.87 -12.91 -0.88
C ALA A 33 -37.34 -12.82 -0.94
N GLU A 34 -36.78 -12.06 0.01
CA GLU A 34 -35.35 -11.93 0.25
C GLU A 34 -34.71 -13.31 0.47
N ALA A 35 -33.85 -13.69 -0.47
CA ALA A 35 -32.87 -14.73 -0.24
C ALA A 35 -31.72 -14.13 0.58
N PRO A 36 -31.16 -14.85 1.57
CA PRO A 36 -30.04 -14.34 2.36
C PRO A 36 -28.85 -14.04 1.44
N ALA A 37 -28.23 -12.88 1.68
CA ALA A 37 -27.06 -12.40 0.97
C ALA A 37 -25.99 -13.50 0.91
N ARG A 38 -25.69 -13.95 -0.30
CA ARG A 38 -24.56 -14.83 -0.58
C ARG A 38 -23.32 -13.93 -0.65
N GLU A 39 -22.61 -13.80 0.46
CA GLU A 39 -21.23 -13.30 0.43
C GLU A 39 -20.42 -14.19 -0.52
N THR A 40 -20.01 -13.58 -1.64
CA THR A 40 -19.10 -14.20 -2.60
C THR A 40 -17.78 -13.44 -2.42
N PRO A 41 -16.66 -14.09 -2.08
CA PRO A 41 -15.39 -13.38 -2.03
C PRO A 41 -15.03 -13.00 -3.47
N ALA A 42 -15.15 -11.72 -3.79
CA ALA A 42 -14.78 -11.16 -5.08
C ALA A 42 -13.27 -11.32 -5.26
N ARG A 43 -12.93 -12.23 -6.18
CA ARG A 43 -11.57 -12.61 -6.54
C ARG A 43 -11.20 -11.79 -7.76
N GLU A 44 -10.74 -10.58 -7.51
CA GLU A 44 -10.34 -9.63 -8.54
C GLU A 44 -8.82 -9.57 -8.62
N THR A 45 -8.25 -10.37 -9.52
CA THR A 45 -7.10 -9.85 -10.27
C THR A 45 -7.63 -8.68 -11.10
N PRO A 46 -7.03 -7.48 -11.05
CA PRO A 46 -7.39 -6.41 -11.97
C PRO A 46 -6.99 -6.84 -13.39
N ALA A 47 -7.88 -7.61 -14.02
CA ALA A 47 -7.80 -7.92 -15.42
C ALA A 47 -8.28 -6.67 -16.17
N SER A 48 -7.48 -6.22 -17.15
CA SER A 48 -7.81 -5.18 -18.13
C SER A 48 -7.55 -3.70 -17.74
N GLU A 49 -6.49 -3.41 -17.00
CA GLU A 49 -5.70 -2.19 -17.23
C GLU A 49 -4.28 -2.58 -17.61
N THR A 50 -4.12 -3.44 -18.61
CA THR A 50 -2.82 -3.61 -19.26
C THR A 50 -2.71 -2.46 -20.25
N PRO A 51 -1.86 -1.44 -20.03
CA PRO A 51 -1.44 -0.63 -21.15
C PRO A 51 -0.80 -1.62 -22.13
N ASP A 52 -1.37 -1.74 -23.32
CA ASP A 52 -0.74 -2.41 -24.46
C ASP A 52 0.41 -1.55 -24.99
N ASN A 53 1.21 -0.98 -24.07
CA ASN A 53 2.37 -0.18 -24.34
C ASN A 53 3.49 -1.17 -24.62
N GLY A 54 3.50 -1.64 -25.87
CA GLY A 54 4.46 -2.60 -26.37
C GLY A 54 5.89 -2.31 -25.92
N ARG A 55 6.61 -3.41 -25.64
CA ARG A 55 8.06 -3.55 -25.33
C ARG A 55 9.03 -2.52 -25.92
N ALA A 56 8.67 -1.81 -26.99
CA ALA A 56 9.57 -0.92 -27.72
C ALA A 56 9.79 0.46 -27.07
N GLY A 57 8.85 0.99 -26.28
CA GLY A 57 8.99 2.31 -25.66
C GLY A 57 9.84 2.30 -24.39
N VAL A 58 9.48 1.40 -23.46
CA VAL A 58 10.05 1.36 -22.10
C VAL A 58 11.54 1.04 -22.07
N CYS A 59 12.01 0.17 -22.97
CA CYS A 59 13.39 -0.31 -22.99
C CYS A 59 14.38 0.59 -23.75
N GLY A 60 13.91 1.69 -24.34
CA GLY A 60 14.75 2.66 -25.06
C GLY A 60 15.12 3.89 -24.24
N GLU A 61 14.51 4.08 -23.07
CA GLU A 61 14.67 5.28 -22.24
C GLU A 61 15.07 4.89 -20.82
N GLY A 62 16.10 5.54 -20.26
CA GLY A 62 16.63 5.26 -18.91
C GLY A 62 17.84 4.34 -18.89
N ASP A 63 18.58 4.37 -17.78
CA ASP A 63 19.76 3.53 -17.54
C ASP A 63 19.77 3.07 -16.08
N ASP A 64 19.17 1.92 -15.77
CA ASP A 64 19.13 1.35 -14.42
C ASP A 64 19.09 -0.18 -14.41
N ALA A 65 19.29 -0.77 -13.22
CA ALA A 65 19.36 -2.22 -13.03
C ALA A 65 18.04 -2.95 -13.33
N VAL A 66 16.90 -2.29 -13.16
CA VAL A 66 15.60 -2.91 -13.44
C VAL A 66 15.41 -3.03 -14.95
N LEU A 67 15.78 -2.01 -15.71
CA LEU A 67 15.76 -2.07 -17.17
C LEU A 67 16.72 -3.13 -17.70
N ASP A 68 17.93 -3.27 -17.16
CA ASP A 68 18.86 -4.33 -17.59
C ASP A 68 18.22 -5.73 -17.47
N VAL A 69 17.52 -5.98 -16.37
CA VAL A 69 16.88 -7.29 -16.09
C VAL A 69 15.60 -7.47 -16.92
N LEU A 70 14.72 -6.47 -16.92
CA LEU A 70 13.40 -6.60 -17.53
C LEU A 70 13.46 -6.39 -19.05
N CYS A 71 14.40 -5.64 -19.60
CA CYS A 71 14.53 -5.47 -21.05
C CYS A 71 15.41 -6.53 -21.73
N GLY A 72 16.05 -7.41 -20.95
CA GLY A 72 16.79 -8.55 -21.48
C GLY A 72 15.91 -9.58 -22.21
N ASP A 73 16.56 -10.48 -22.96
CA ASP A 73 15.90 -11.47 -23.82
C ASP A 73 14.99 -12.45 -23.05
N ALA A 74 15.36 -12.78 -21.81
CA ALA A 74 14.63 -13.69 -20.94
C ALA A 74 14.04 -12.95 -19.74
N LYS A 75 12.72 -13.04 -19.56
CA LYS A 75 12.05 -12.55 -18.34
C LYS A 75 12.34 -13.48 -17.16
N PRO A 76 12.38 -12.95 -15.92
CA PRO A 76 12.44 -13.80 -14.73
C PRO A 76 11.19 -14.69 -14.62
N THR A 77 11.37 -15.89 -14.10
CA THR A 77 10.32 -16.90 -13.92
C THR A 77 10.01 -17.16 -12.45
N SER A 78 10.67 -16.46 -11.52
CA SER A 78 10.40 -16.53 -10.09
C SER A 78 10.86 -15.27 -9.39
N LEU A 79 10.39 -15.07 -8.16
CA LEU A 79 10.84 -13.98 -7.31
C LEU A 79 12.32 -14.11 -6.95
N LEU A 80 12.78 -15.33 -6.67
CA LEU A 80 14.18 -15.62 -6.40
C LEU A 80 15.05 -15.21 -7.59
N GLU A 81 14.70 -15.64 -8.80
CA GLU A 81 15.45 -15.32 -10.01
C GLU A 81 15.47 -13.80 -10.28
N LEU A 82 14.34 -13.10 -10.09
CA LEU A 82 14.30 -11.64 -10.20
C LEU A 82 15.27 -10.99 -9.21
N ARG A 83 15.26 -11.43 -7.95
CA ARG A 83 16.17 -10.92 -6.91
C ARG A 83 17.63 -11.18 -7.25
N GLU A 84 17.98 -12.40 -7.67
CA GLU A 84 19.35 -12.75 -8.07
C GLU A 84 19.85 -11.87 -9.21
N ARG A 85 19.02 -11.68 -10.25
CA ARG A 85 19.35 -10.84 -11.41
C ARG A 85 19.48 -9.36 -11.06
N LEU A 86 18.76 -8.89 -10.05
CA LEU A 86 18.88 -7.52 -9.51
C LEU A 86 20.04 -7.37 -8.51
N GLY A 87 20.79 -8.43 -8.19
CA GLY A 87 21.85 -8.39 -7.19
C GLY A 87 21.35 -8.29 -5.75
N LEU A 88 20.10 -8.70 -5.49
CA LEU A 88 19.44 -8.68 -4.17
C LEU A 88 19.58 -10.01 -3.41
N VAL A 89 20.58 -10.83 -3.79
CA VAL A 89 20.91 -12.13 -3.17
C VAL A 89 22.44 -12.22 -3.02
N GLY A 90 22.94 -12.60 -1.84
CA GLY A 90 24.37 -12.78 -1.59
C GLY A 90 24.78 -12.80 -0.11
N GLU A 91 25.99 -13.29 0.18
CA GLU A 91 26.55 -13.42 1.55
C GLU A 91 26.99 -12.09 2.18
N ASP A 92 27.16 -11.02 1.40
CA ASP A 92 27.23 -9.67 1.96
C ASP A 92 25.83 -9.28 2.42
N ARG A 93 25.49 -9.70 3.65
CA ARG A 93 24.18 -9.60 4.31
C ARG A 93 23.65 -8.16 4.48
N SER A 94 24.31 -7.17 3.90
CA SER A 94 23.83 -5.79 3.74
C SER A 94 22.64 -5.68 2.77
N HIS A 95 22.38 -6.70 1.94
CA HIS A 95 21.36 -6.68 0.87
C HIS A 95 20.11 -7.54 1.17
N LEU A 96 20.14 -8.33 2.25
CA LEU A 96 19.03 -9.14 2.72
C LEU A 96 18.30 -8.41 3.82
N LEU A 97 17.53 -7.42 3.42
CA LEU A 97 16.54 -6.85 4.31
C LEU A 97 15.21 -7.28 3.77
N GLY A 98 14.51 -8.08 4.55
CA GLY A 98 13.10 -8.31 4.38
C GLY A 98 12.45 -7.62 5.56
N ALA A 99 12.32 -6.30 5.51
CA ALA A 99 11.54 -5.59 6.52
C ALA A 99 10.09 -6.01 6.36
N ILE A 100 9.56 -6.68 7.38
CA ILE A 100 8.14 -6.99 7.52
C ILE A 100 7.44 -5.67 7.84
N ALA A 101 6.85 -5.06 6.82
CA ALA A 101 6.10 -3.83 6.97
C ALA A 101 4.60 -4.12 6.95
N SER A 102 3.87 -3.60 7.93
CA SER A 102 2.39 -3.59 7.97
C SER A 102 1.81 -2.41 7.18
N THR A 103 2.60 -1.85 6.25
CA THR A 103 2.32 -0.55 5.66
C THR A 103 1.28 -0.67 4.55
N THR A 104 0.15 0.00 4.77
CA THR A 104 -1.08 -0.05 3.99
C THR A 104 -1.03 0.78 2.70
N SER A 105 0.05 0.65 1.94
CA SER A 105 0.22 1.31 0.63
C SER A 105 -0.76 0.75 -0.43
N LEU A 106 -0.39 0.73 -1.72
CA LEU A 106 -1.25 0.25 -2.83
C LEU A 106 -1.82 -1.18 -2.61
N ALA A 107 -1.28 -1.90 -1.63
CA ALA A 107 -1.64 -3.26 -1.27
C ALA A 107 -2.33 -3.37 0.10
N VAL A 108 -3.04 -2.33 0.58
CA VAL A 108 -3.76 -2.38 1.88
C VAL A 108 -4.76 -3.56 1.99
N ARG A 109 -5.20 -4.13 0.87
CA ARG A 109 -6.01 -5.37 0.86
C ARG A 109 -5.25 -6.63 1.22
N THR A 110 -3.95 -6.67 0.93
CA THR A 110 -3.15 -7.87 1.07
C THR A 110 -2.14 -7.74 2.19
N VAL A 111 -1.71 -6.53 2.56
CA VAL A 111 -0.71 -6.32 3.61
C VAL A 111 -1.35 -6.27 4.99
N SER A 112 -0.82 -7.07 5.92
CA SER A 112 -1.11 -7.07 7.36
C SER A 112 0.08 -7.63 8.13
N GLU A 113 0.02 -7.71 9.46
CA GLU A 113 1.04 -8.43 10.24
C GLU A 113 1.08 -9.94 9.90
N ALA A 114 -0.04 -10.52 9.44
CA ALA A 114 -0.12 -11.90 8.98
C ALA A 114 0.45 -12.12 7.58
N ASN A 115 0.37 -11.11 6.71
CA ASN A 115 0.86 -11.16 5.34
C ASN A 115 1.64 -9.88 5.03
N PRO A 116 2.83 -9.71 5.63
CA PRO A 116 3.56 -8.47 5.59
C PRO A 116 4.16 -8.23 4.22
N ARG A 117 4.42 -6.96 3.92
CA ARG A 117 5.30 -6.62 2.80
C ARG A 117 6.73 -6.90 3.21
N VAL A 118 7.50 -7.50 2.30
CA VAL A 118 8.95 -7.72 2.41
C VAL A 118 9.64 -6.79 1.43
N ILE A 119 10.57 -5.98 1.94
CA ILE A 119 11.27 -4.95 1.16
C ILE A 119 12.76 -5.26 1.11
N PHE A 120 13.25 -5.73 -0.03
CA PHE A 120 14.66 -5.88 -0.34
C PHE A 120 15.22 -4.59 -0.92
N TYR A 121 16.50 -4.35 -0.63
CA TYR A 121 17.21 -3.25 -1.25
C TYR A 121 18.69 -3.58 -1.38
N GLY A 122 19.34 -2.88 -2.30
CA GLY A 122 20.78 -2.96 -2.47
C GLY A 122 21.33 -1.69 -3.12
N SER A 123 22.62 -1.48 -2.90
CA SER A 123 23.42 -0.54 -3.66
C SER A 123 24.69 -1.27 -4.08
N ASP A 124 25.04 -1.17 -5.35
CA ASP A 124 26.36 -1.60 -5.83
C ASP A 124 27.00 -0.48 -6.65
N ALA A 125 28.28 -0.64 -7.01
CA ALA A 125 29.01 0.38 -7.77
C ALA A 125 28.39 0.68 -9.15
N ARG A 126 27.44 -0.15 -9.63
CA ARG A 126 26.75 -0.03 -10.92
C ARG A 126 25.29 0.43 -10.78
N SER A 127 24.67 0.25 -9.63
CA SER A 127 23.27 0.53 -9.32
C SER A 127 23.25 1.33 -8.03
N ARG A 128 23.19 2.66 -8.16
CA ARG A 128 23.23 3.59 -7.02
C ARG A 128 22.30 3.13 -5.90
N SER A 129 21.06 2.75 -6.26
CA SER A 129 20.10 2.09 -5.38
C SER A 129 19.09 1.27 -6.19
N VAL A 130 18.74 0.08 -5.71
CA VAL A 130 17.64 -0.76 -6.21
C VAL A 130 16.80 -1.26 -5.03
N TYR A 131 15.48 -1.26 -5.21
CA TYR A 131 14.48 -1.63 -4.23
C TYR A 131 13.51 -2.62 -4.85
N LEU A 132 13.11 -3.63 -4.07
CA LEU A 132 12.07 -4.59 -4.41
C LEU A 132 11.13 -4.74 -3.23
N ALA A 133 9.84 -4.52 -3.44
CA ALA A 133 8.80 -4.78 -2.46
C ALA A 133 7.84 -5.85 -2.96
N PHE A 134 7.54 -6.80 -2.08
CA PHE A 134 6.69 -7.94 -2.39
C PHE A 134 5.82 -8.31 -1.19
N ALA A 135 4.56 -8.62 -1.44
CA ALA A 135 3.68 -9.27 -0.49
C ALA A 135 2.84 -10.29 -1.27
N ARG A 136 2.47 -11.39 -0.62
CA ARG A 136 1.53 -12.31 -1.25
C ARG A 136 0.13 -11.70 -1.35
N GLY A 137 -0.74 -12.31 -2.14
CA GLY A 137 -2.13 -11.88 -2.34
C GLY A 137 -2.35 -11.05 -3.60
N ALA A 138 -1.29 -10.58 -4.25
CA ALA A 138 -1.35 -9.92 -5.54
C ALA A 138 -0.20 -10.42 -6.42
N ALA A 139 -0.49 -10.71 -7.70
CA ALA A 139 0.51 -11.17 -8.66
C ALA A 139 1.34 -10.00 -9.23
N VAL A 140 1.93 -9.22 -8.32
CA VAL A 140 2.69 -8.01 -8.63
C VAL A 140 3.97 -7.92 -7.81
N VAL A 141 5.01 -7.31 -8.37
CA VAL A 141 6.21 -6.88 -7.66
C VAL A 141 6.40 -5.39 -7.90
N GLU A 142 6.61 -4.63 -6.83
CA GLU A 142 6.95 -3.22 -6.91
C GLU A 142 8.47 -3.07 -6.89
N LEU A 143 9.02 -2.30 -7.82
CA LEU A 143 10.46 -2.02 -7.87
C LEU A 143 10.70 -0.52 -7.91
N ALA A 144 11.85 -0.09 -7.40
CA ALA A 144 12.39 1.23 -7.67
C ALA A 144 13.89 1.12 -7.94
N ALA A 145 14.39 1.89 -8.90
CA ALA A 145 15.81 1.95 -9.16
C ALA A 145 16.24 3.37 -9.48
N ALA A 146 17.42 3.76 -9.02
CA ALA A 146 18.02 5.03 -9.38
C ALA A 146 18.65 4.93 -10.78
N ASP A 147 18.27 5.84 -11.67
CA ASP A 147 18.94 6.03 -12.96
C ASP A 147 20.43 6.32 -12.72
N ARG A 148 21.32 5.59 -13.38
CA ARG A 148 22.77 5.66 -13.19
C ARG A 148 23.33 7.02 -13.54
N ARG A 149 22.68 7.72 -14.46
CA ARG A 149 23.14 8.99 -15.04
C ARG A 149 22.66 10.17 -14.20
N THR A 150 21.38 10.20 -13.85
CA THR A 150 20.76 11.32 -13.12
C THR A 150 20.73 11.08 -11.60
N GLY A 151 20.65 9.82 -11.17
CA GLY A 151 20.38 9.43 -9.78
C GLY A 151 18.91 9.56 -9.39
N GLU A 152 18.02 9.93 -10.31
CA GLU A 152 16.59 9.99 -10.03
C GLU A 152 15.99 8.59 -9.95
N LEU A 153 15.07 8.38 -9.00
CA LEU A 153 14.35 7.11 -8.89
C LEU A 153 13.33 6.96 -10.02
N THR A 154 13.26 5.78 -10.61
CA THR A 154 12.16 5.33 -11.47
C THR A 154 11.44 4.19 -10.74
N PHE A 155 10.10 4.25 -10.68
CA PHE A 155 9.31 3.16 -10.12
C PHE A 155 8.78 2.25 -11.22
N TYR A 156 8.68 0.96 -10.91
CA TYR A 156 8.18 -0.06 -11.81
C TYR A 156 7.16 -0.94 -11.10
N LEU A 157 6.17 -1.38 -11.86
CA LEU A 157 5.23 -2.41 -11.44
C LEU A 157 5.37 -3.61 -12.37
N VAL A 158 5.90 -4.72 -11.85
CA VAL A 158 5.99 -6.00 -12.56
C VAL A 158 4.72 -6.78 -12.27
N ARG A 159 4.05 -7.28 -13.31
CA ARG A 159 2.89 -8.18 -13.21
C ARG A 159 3.25 -9.53 -13.77
N PHE A 160 2.69 -10.59 -13.19
CA PHE A 160 2.94 -11.96 -13.63
C PHE A 160 1.72 -12.84 -13.40
N GLU A 161 1.72 -14.03 -14.01
CA GLU A 161 0.74 -15.08 -13.75
C GLU A 161 1.44 -16.26 -13.10
N PRO A 162 1.16 -16.58 -11.83
CA PRO A 162 1.72 -17.75 -11.19
C PRO A 162 1.09 -19.01 -11.81
N ARG A 163 1.90 -20.00 -12.20
CA ARG A 163 1.39 -21.25 -12.80
C ARG A 163 0.43 -22.02 -11.89
N SER A 164 0.59 -21.87 -10.57
CA SER A 164 -0.30 -22.42 -9.55
C SER A 164 -1.73 -21.86 -9.61
N GLY A 165 -1.94 -20.79 -10.39
CA GLY A 165 -3.22 -20.13 -10.55
C GLY A 165 -3.58 -19.22 -9.38
N PRO A 166 -4.73 -18.54 -9.47
CA PRO A 166 -5.10 -17.50 -8.53
C PRO A 166 -5.44 -18.01 -7.12
N ASP A 167 -5.56 -19.33 -6.90
CA ASP A 167 -5.92 -19.91 -5.57
C ASP A 167 -4.69 -19.96 -4.67
N SER A 168 -3.50 -19.84 -5.26
CA SER A 168 -2.25 -19.90 -4.53
C SER A 168 -1.67 -18.52 -4.25
N LEU A 169 -2.41 -17.44 -4.49
CA LEU A 169 -1.86 -16.08 -4.34
C LEU A 169 -1.34 -15.78 -2.93
N PHE A 170 -1.83 -16.47 -1.89
CA PHE A 170 -1.32 -16.32 -0.51
C PHE A 170 -0.30 -17.39 -0.11
N LEU A 171 0.06 -18.32 -1.01
CA LEU A 171 0.90 -19.49 -0.72
C LEU A 171 2.29 -19.37 -1.35
N PRO A 172 3.31 -20.13 -0.89
CA PRO A 172 4.64 -20.14 -1.49
C PRO A 172 4.66 -20.34 -3.00
N ALA A 173 3.72 -21.15 -3.53
CA ALA A 173 3.67 -21.49 -4.94
C ALA A 173 3.53 -20.26 -5.85
N MET A 174 2.99 -19.13 -5.37
CA MET A 174 2.89 -17.90 -6.17
C MET A 174 4.24 -17.22 -6.45
N GLU A 175 5.30 -17.59 -5.73
CA GLU A 175 6.62 -16.95 -5.83
C GLU A 175 7.50 -17.57 -6.94
N SER A 176 6.99 -18.59 -7.63
CA SER A 176 7.72 -19.38 -8.64
C SER A 176 6.86 -19.69 -9.86
N ASP A 177 7.49 -20.24 -10.90
CA ASP A 177 6.85 -20.65 -12.16
C ASP A 177 5.98 -19.54 -12.77
N TRP A 178 6.48 -18.31 -12.74
CA TRP A 178 5.83 -17.15 -13.33
C TRP A 178 5.76 -17.27 -14.84
N THR A 179 4.61 -16.89 -15.37
CA THR A 179 4.35 -16.76 -16.79
C THR A 179 3.80 -15.37 -17.07
N ASN A 180 3.73 -15.00 -18.36
CA ASN A 180 3.14 -13.72 -18.80
C ASN A 180 3.70 -12.49 -18.06
N VAL A 181 5.00 -12.49 -17.76
CA VAL A 181 5.66 -11.40 -17.04
C VAL A 181 5.69 -10.14 -17.90
N THR A 182 4.99 -9.12 -17.42
CA THR A 182 4.93 -7.78 -17.99
C THR A 182 5.39 -6.76 -16.95
N PHE A 183 5.74 -5.57 -17.40
CA PHE A 183 6.11 -4.50 -16.49
C PHE A 183 5.74 -3.14 -17.08
N ALA A 184 5.48 -2.18 -16.20
CA ALA A 184 5.17 -0.80 -16.54
C ALA A 184 6.05 0.12 -15.69
N ARG A 185 6.50 1.23 -16.28
CA ARG A 185 7.16 2.31 -15.53
C ARG A 185 6.13 3.24 -14.92
N ASP A 186 6.55 4.04 -13.94
CA ASP A 186 5.68 5.06 -13.35
C ASP A 186 5.03 6.00 -14.38
N GLU A 187 5.72 6.30 -15.48
CA GLU A 187 5.15 7.08 -16.59
C GLU A 187 4.04 6.34 -17.35
N ASP A 188 4.13 5.01 -17.50
CA ASP A 188 3.10 4.18 -18.13
C ASP A 188 1.88 3.99 -17.22
N LEU A 189 2.08 4.13 -15.91
CA LEU A 189 1.04 4.02 -14.90
C LEU A 189 0.28 5.33 -14.72
N GLU A 190 0.70 6.43 -15.35
CA GLU A 190 0.03 7.73 -15.25
C GLU A 190 -1.47 7.61 -15.61
N ASP A 191 -2.35 8.25 -14.83
CA ASP A 191 -3.82 8.22 -15.01
C ASP A 191 -4.50 6.85 -14.79
N THR A 192 -3.78 5.83 -14.33
CA THR A 192 -4.35 4.52 -13.94
C THR A 192 -4.64 4.45 -12.44
N ALA A 193 -5.37 3.41 -12.01
CA ALA A 193 -5.50 3.11 -10.59
C ALA A 193 -4.14 2.77 -9.93
N SER A 194 -3.15 2.32 -10.71
CA SER A 194 -1.81 1.93 -10.22
C SER A 194 -0.79 3.08 -10.23
N ASP A 195 -1.21 4.30 -10.55
CA ASP A 195 -0.32 5.46 -10.59
C ASP A 195 0.24 5.79 -9.20
N CYS A 196 1.52 5.49 -9.02
CA CYS A 196 2.22 5.66 -7.76
C CYS A 196 2.76 7.09 -7.54
N LEU A 197 2.76 7.95 -8.57
CA LEU A 197 3.39 9.27 -8.52
C LEU A 197 2.62 10.26 -7.66
N GLY A 198 1.32 10.05 -7.43
CA GLY A 198 0.55 10.83 -6.45
C GLY A 198 1.17 10.75 -5.05
N CYS A 199 1.75 9.59 -4.71
CA CYS A 199 2.38 9.39 -3.40
C CYS A 199 3.89 9.64 -3.45
N HIS A 200 4.56 9.14 -4.49
CA HIS A 200 6.02 9.16 -4.61
C HIS A 200 6.58 10.46 -5.21
N ARG A 201 5.72 11.37 -5.67
CA ARG A 201 6.08 12.71 -6.14
C ARG A 201 4.98 13.72 -5.77
N PRO A 202 4.69 13.91 -4.46
CA PRO A 202 3.51 14.67 -4.02
C PRO A 202 3.65 16.19 -4.25
N ASP A 203 4.87 16.69 -4.41
CA ASP A 203 5.15 18.09 -4.74
C ASP A 203 5.02 18.38 -6.26
N GLY A 204 4.61 17.37 -7.04
CA GLY A 204 4.24 17.50 -8.45
C GLY A 204 5.37 17.29 -9.45
N PRO A 205 5.07 17.36 -10.76
CA PRO A 205 6.04 17.11 -11.82
C PRO A 205 7.26 18.04 -11.75
N GLY A 206 8.45 17.48 -12.02
CA GLY A 206 9.74 18.19 -11.91
C GLY A 206 10.33 18.20 -10.49
N THR A 207 9.62 17.70 -9.49
CA THR A 207 10.17 17.47 -8.14
C THR A 207 10.76 16.06 -8.00
N LYS A 208 11.65 15.89 -7.01
CA LYS A 208 12.35 14.62 -6.77
C LYS A 208 11.34 13.52 -6.41
N LYS A 209 11.37 12.43 -7.17
CA LYS A 209 10.71 11.16 -6.85
C LYS A 209 11.33 10.56 -5.56
N ARG A 210 10.51 10.06 -4.64
CA ARG A 210 10.97 9.55 -3.32
C ARG A 210 10.24 8.26 -2.92
N VAL A 211 10.95 7.33 -2.29
CA VAL A 211 10.32 6.27 -1.49
C VAL A 211 9.68 6.91 -0.26
N ILE A 212 8.51 6.43 0.16
CA ILE A 212 7.79 7.02 1.29
C ILE A 212 8.15 6.24 2.54
N PHE A 213 8.87 6.90 3.42
CA PHE A 213 9.19 6.41 4.75
C PHE A 213 8.89 7.53 5.74
N ARG A 214 7.89 7.31 6.62
CA ARG A 214 7.37 8.34 7.53
C ARG A 214 7.89 8.24 8.96
N GLU A 215 8.62 7.17 9.29
CA GLU A 215 9.19 6.91 10.62
C GLU A 215 10.71 6.98 10.58
N ASP A 216 11.31 8.16 10.63
CA ASP A 216 12.76 8.29 10.51
C ASP A 216 13.51 8.07 11.85
N GLU A 217 12.80 7.99 12.97
CA GLU A 217 13.35 7.75 14.30
C GLU A 217 12.94 6.37 14.85
N GLN A 218 13.92 5.68 15.45
CA GLN A 218 13.67 4.46 16.22
C GLN A 218 13.00 4.76 17.57
N PRO A 219 12.23 3.80 18.15
CA PRO A 219 11.86 2.50 17.58
C PRO A 219 10.88 2.67 16.42
N TRP A 220 10.98 1.83 15.39
CA TRP A 220 10.03 1.86 14.27
C TRP A 220 8.78 1.03 14.62
N LEU A 221 7.59 1.60 14.45
CA LEU A 221 6.33 0.91 14.74
C LEU A 221 5.90 0.01 13.57
N HIS A 222 6.17 0.41 12.33
CA HIS A 222 5.51 -0.18 11.14
C HIS A 222 6.43 -0.90 10.17
N TRP A 223 7.73 -0.97 10.46
CA TRP A 223 8.71 -1.43 9.48
C TRP A 223 9.58 -2.56 10.01
N ILE A 224 10.11 -2.43 11.22
CA ILE A 224 11.33 -3.13 11.60
C ILE A 224 11.51 -3.15 13.13
N GLY A 225 11.90 -4.29 13.70
CA GLY A 225 12.42 -4.36 15.08
C GLY A 225 13.93 -4.54 15.13
N ASP A 226 14.63 -3.81 16.00
CA ASP A 226 16.07 -3.89 16.20
C ASP A 226 16.45 -5.04 17.16
N LYS A 227 17.01 -6.12 16.62
CA LYS A 227 17.48 -7.26 17.42
C LYS A 227 18.74 -7.01 18.26
N THR A 228 19.39 -5.84 18.23
CA THR A 228 20.39 -5.59 19.30
C THR A 228 19.78 -5.71 20.70
N TYR A 229 18.46 -5.53 20.81
CA TYR A 229 17.73 -5.74 22.06
C TYR A 229 17.16 -7.16 22.25
N ALA A 230 16.83 -7.89 21.17
CA ALA A 230 16.28 -9.26 21.27
C ALA A 230 17.34 -10.37 21.29
N SER A 231 18.59 -10.10 20.90
CA SER A 231 19.67 -11.11 20.92
C SER A 231 20.20 -11.46 22.32
N SER A 232 19.80 -10.72 23.36
CA SER A 232 19.92 -11.15 24.76
C SER A 232 18.79 -12.09 25.20
N ALA A 233 17.69 -12.19 24.44
CA ALA A 233 16.51 -13.00 24.73
C ALA A 233 16.44 -14.27 23.86
N GLY A 234 17.58 -14.90 23.59
CA GLY A 234 17.60 -16.20 22.93
C GLY A 234 16.77 -17.22 23.70
N SER A 235 15.75 -17.81 23.07
CA SER A 235 15.07 -19.04 23.51
C SER A 235 14.42 -19.07 24.90
N CYS A 236 14.13 -17.92 25.52
CA CYS A 236 13.60 -17.93 26.88
C CYS A 236 12.07 -17.90 26.87
N THR A 237 11.45 -18.88 27.53
CA THR A 237 10.06 -18.73 27.98
C THR A 237 10.00 -17.71 29.13
N PRO A 238 8.85 -17.08 29.43
CA PRO A 238 8.71 -16.14 30.53
C PRO A 238 9.16 -16.68 31.90
N GLU A 239 9.26 -18.00 32.05
CA GLU A 239 9.65 -18.68 33.29
C GLU A 239 11.17 -18.85 33.44
N ASP A 240 11.95 -18.75 32.37
CA ASP A 240 13.37 -19.13 32.34
C ASP A 240 14.38 -17.97 32.57
N CYS A 241 13.91 -16.71 32.68
CA CYS A 241 14.80 -15.54 32.79
C CYS A 241 14.54 -14.66 34.03
N PRO A 242 14.99 -15.04 35.25
CA PRO A 242 14.77 -14.21 36.43
C PRO A 242 15.89 -13.20 36.76
N SER A 243 17.06 -13.16 36.10
CA SER A 243 18.08 -12.16 36.49
C SER A 243 19.25 -11.95 35.53
N ARG A 244 19.46 -10.66 35.20
CA ARG A 244 20.65 -9.94 34.70
C ARG A 244 20.53 -9.37 33.29
N ASP A 245 20.48 -8.04 33.24
CA ASP A 245 20.52 -7.16 32.05
C ASP A 245 19.39 -7.35 31.03
N TYR A 246 18.24 -7.78 31.52
CA TYR A 246 16.97 -7.71 30.82
C TYR A 246 16.46 -6.26 30.86
N ASP A 247 16.60 -5.51 29.76
CA ASP A 247 15.97 -4.19 29.66
C ASP A 247 14.49 -4.38 29.27
N PRO A 248 13.51 -4.13 30.15
CA PRO A 248 12.10 -4.22 29.79
C PRO A 248 11.69 -3.23 28.68
N ARG A 249 12.57 -2.29 28.27
CA ARG A 249 12.38 -1.46 27.07
C ARG A 249 12.67 -2.22 25.77
N ALA A 250 13.51 -3.26 25.82
CA ALA A 250 13.80 -4.18 24.71
C ALA A 250 12.56 -4.94 24.22
N MET A 251 11.69 -5.32 25.17
CA MET A 251 10.40 -5.97 24.92
C MET A 251 9.33 -5.02 24.36
N ARG A 252 9.63 -3.71 24.26
CA ARG A 252 8.69 -2.70 23.73
C ARG A 252 8.92 -2.39 22.26
N ASP A 253 9.77 -3.16 21.59
CA ASP A 253 10.00 -3.00 20.16
C ASP A 253 8.76 -3.50 19.39
N PRO A 254 8.01 -2.62 18.74
CA PRO A 254 6.82 -3.01 17.97
C PRO A 254 7.15 -3.95 16.80
N GLY A 255 8.37 -3.89 16.26
CA GLY A 255 8.79 -4.80 15.20
C GLY A 255 8.85 -6.27 15.65
N VAL A 256 9.03 -6.53 16.95
CA VAL A 256 8.89 -7.89 17.52
C VAL A 256 7.44 -8.35 17.41
N ALA A 257 6.47 -7.48 17.72
CA ALA A 257 5.06 -7.83 17.64
C ALA A 257 4.61 -8.20 16.22
N VAL A 258 5.12 -7.51 15.20
CA VAL A 258 4.83 -7.87 13.80
C VAL A 258 5.49 -9.20 13.42
N ALA A 259 6.74 -9.43 13.83
CA ALA A 259 7.42 -10.71 13.58
C ALA A 259 6.75 -11.90 14.29
N GLU A 260 6.25 -11.71 15.51
CA GLU A 260 5.48 -12.72 16.25
C GLU A 260 4.15 -13.03 15.55
N ALA A 261 3.40 -12.00 15.13
CA ALA A 261 2.16 -12.19 14.38
C ALA A 261 2.40 -12.95 13.07
N PHE A 262 3.45 -12.59 12.32
CA PHE A 262 3.85 -13.30 11.12
C PHE A 262 4.22 -14.76 11.39
N ALA A 263 5.06 -15.02 12.40
CA ALA A 263 5.47 -16.37 12.79
C ALA A 263 4.32 -17.22 13.37
N SER A 264 3.24 -16.60 13.84
CA SER A 264 2.05 -17.31 14.29
C SER A 264 1.23 -17.91 13.13
N VAL A 265 1.39 -17.36 11.93
CA VAL A 265 0.68 -17.74 10.70
C VAL A 265 1.54 -18.66 9.84
N HIS A 266 2.80 -18.27 9.59
CA HIS A 266 3.70 -18.95 8.67
C HIS A 266 4.62 -19.95 9.39
N PRO A 267 4.65 -21.24 8.99
CA PRO A 267 5.63 -22.20 9.49
C PRO A 267 7.07 -21.69 9.30
N LEU A 268 7.93 -21.94 10.29
CA LEU A 268 9.31 -21.42 10.28
C LEU A 268 10.19 -22.04 9.18
N ASP A 269 9.81 -23.22 8.69
CA ASP A 269 10.42 -23.96 7.59
C ASP A 269 9.84 -23.59 6.22
N GLU A 270 8.77 -22.79 6.17
CA GLU A 270 8.26 -22.19 4.94
C GLU A 270 9.22 -21.11 4.42
N THR A 271 9.16 -20.82 3.12
CA THR A 271 9.74 -19.61 2.54
C THR A 271 8.66 -18.56 2.34
N TYR A 272 8.95 -17.29 2.59
CA TYR A 272 8.13 -16.14 2.21
C TYR A 272 9.01 -15.13 1.47
N ALA A 273 8.51 -14.59 0.34
CA ALA A 273 9.30 -13.73 -0.54
C ALA A 273 10.64 -14.39 -0.98
N SER A 274 10.64 -15.72 -1.12
CA SER A 274 11.77 -16.58 -1.41
C SER A 274 12.91 -16.49 -0.39
N VAL A 275 12.57 -16.23 0.87
CA VAL A 275 13.47 -16.28 2.02
C VAL A 275 12.85 -17.18 3.08
N PRO A 276 13.60 -18.08 3.74
CA PRO A 276 13.08 -18.86 4.85
C PRO A 276 12.45 -17.94 5.92
N VAL A 277 11.26 -18.29 6.41
CA VAL A 277 10.55 -17.49 7.43
C VAL A 277 11.41 -17.29 8.67
N ARG A 278 12.13 -18.34 9.10
CA ARG A 278 13.07 -18.21 10.23
C ARG A 278 14.14 -17.14 10.01
N GLU A 279 14.56 -16.96 8.76
CA GLU A 279 15.55 -15.96 8.41
C GLU A 279 14.92 -14.57 8.46
N LEU A 280 13.76 -14.37 7.82
CA LEU A 280 13.04 -13.08 7.85
C LEU A 280 12.83 -12.55 9.27
N ILE A 281 12.35 -13.39 10.20
CA ILE A 281 12.10 -12.96 11.59
C ILE A 281 13.39 -12.79 12.43
N THR A 282 14.57 -13.14 11.90
CA THR A 282 15.85 -13.06 12.60
C THR A 282 16.83 -12.02 12.06
N HIS A 283 16.56 -11.40 10.91
CA HIS A 283 17.46 -10.41 10.32
C HIS A 283 17.58 -9.13 11.17
N ARG A 284 18.72 -8.41 10.99
CA ARG A 284 19.05 -7.14 11.66
C ARG A 284 18.94 -6.00 10.67
N TYR A 285 18.32 -4.91 11.08
CA TYR A 285 17.78 -3.93 10.12
C TYR A 285 18.44 -2.55 10.12
N TYR A 286 19.65 -2.46 10.65
CA TYR A 286 20.42 -1.22 10.73
C TYR A 286 20.74 -0.56 9.39
N GLY A 287 20.72 -1.32 8.29
CA GLY A 287 21.09 -0.77 7.00
C GLY A 287 20.03 0.16 6.39
N LEU A 288 18.73 -0.05 6.69
CA LEU A 288 17.67 0.65 5.96
C LEU A 288 17.68 2.14 6.30
N HIS A 289 17.87 2.48 7.58
CA HIS A 289 17.99 3.88 8.01
C HIS A 289 19.12 4.58 7.26
N ASN A 290 20.31 3.98 7.26
CA ASN A 290 21.49 4.56 6.64
C ASN A 290 21.31 4.72 5.12
N LEU A 291 20.66 3.76 4.46
CA LEU A 291 20.34 3.86 3.04
C LEU A 291 19.36 5.01 2.77
N LEU A 292 18.29 5.12 3.57
CA LEU A 292 17.30 6.17 3.41
C LEU A 292 17.91 7.56 3.66
N GLU A 293 18.82 7.69 4.64
CA GLU A 293 19.57 8.92 4.85
C GLU A 293 20.53 9.22 3.68
N GLN A 294 21.28 8.21 3.20
CA GLN A 294 22.25 8.35 2.11
C GLN A 294 21.62 8.74 0.77
N ASP A 295 20.43 8.20 0.47
CA ASP A 295 19.70 8.52 -0.77
C ASP A 295 18.90 9.84 -0.65
N GLY A 296 18.99 10.51 0.50
CA GLY A 296 18.23 11.73 0.81
C GLY A 296 16.72 11.49 0.73
N LEU A 297 16.28 10.34 1.25
CA LEU A 297 14.91 9.83 1.15
C LEU A 297 14.03 10.11 2.38
N SER A 298 14.53 10.73 3.45
CA SER A 298 13.74 10.78 4.70
C SER A 298 13.86 12.01 5.61
N ARG A 299 14.19 13.24 5.16
CA ARG A 299 14.18 14.40 6.10
C ARG A 299 13.49 15.69 5.65
N ASP A 300 13.31 15.93 4.36
CA ASP A 300 12.93 17.28 3.90
C ASP A 300 11.41 17.53 3.79
N ALA A 301 10.56 16.55 4.13
CA ALA A 301 9.12 16.68 3.92
C ALA A 301 8.36 17.36 5.07
N GLY A 302 8.89 17.45 6.30
CA GLY A 302 8.14 17.97 7.46
C GLY A 302 6.99 17.07 7.96
N ASP A 303 6.87 15.84 7.43
CA ASP A 303 5.79 14.88 7.70
C ASP A 303 6.28 13.72 8.61
N PHE A 304 7.02 14.04 9.68
CA PHE A 304 7.64 13.00 10.51
C PHE A 304 6.71 12.47 11.59
N PHE A 305 6.63 11.15 11.62
CA PHE A 305 6.03 10.40 12.70
C PHE A 305 7.01 10.39 13.87
N ARG A 306 6.67 11.08 14.97
CA ARG A 306 7.51 11.14 16.18
C ARG A 306 7.43 9.83 16.96
N THR A 307 8.01 8.76 16.41
CA THR A 307 7.76 7.38 16.82
C THR A 307 8.08 7.16 18.30
N ALA A 308 9.21 7.68 18.78
CA ALA A 308 9.59 7.54 20.18
C ALA A 308 8.55 8.15 21.14
N THR A 309 8.09 9.39 20.87
CA THR A 309 7.06 10.04 21.70
C THR A 309 5.74 9.30 21.64
N VAL A 310 5.31 8.87 20.45
CA VAL A 310 4.07 8.11 20.28
C VAL A 310 4.12 6.79 21.06
N VAL A 311 5.23 6.06 20.98
CA VAL A 311 5.44 4.81 21.71
C VAL A 311 5.42 5.03 23.24
N GLU A 312 6.00 6.12 23.74
CA GLU A 312 5.93 6.46 25.16
C GLU A 312 4.49 6.71 25.63
N GLU A 313 3.72 7.48 24.86
CA GLU A 313 2.32 7.79 25.15
C GLU A 313 1.41 6.54 25.09
N VAL A 314 1.60 5.70 24.06
CA VAL A 314 0.91 4.41 23.89
C VAL A 314 1.21 3.48 25.06
N ASN A 315 2.47 3.30 25.43
CA ASN A 315 2.84 2.44 26.56
C ASN A 315 2.33 2.99 27.89
N ALA A 316 2.25 4.31 28.06
CA ALA A 316 1.71 4.93 29.28
C ALA A 316 0.20 4.71 29.41
N SER A 317 -0.53 4.73 28.30
CA SER A 317 -1.99 4.57 28.25
C SER A 317 -2.45 3.11 28.19
N ALA A 318 -1.65 2.23 27.58
CA ALA A 318 -1.88 0.80 27.47
C ALA A 318 -0.59 0.00 27.83
N PRO A 319 -0.31 -0.21 29.14
CA PRO A 319 0.94 -0.84 29.58
C PRO A 319 1.14 -2.31 29.17
N GLY A 320 0.10 -2.96 28.61
CA GLY A 320 0.18 -4.32 28.06
C GLY A 320 0.82 -4.40 26.67
N GLN A 321 1.06 -3.27 26.03
CA GLN A 321 1.75 -3.18 24.74
C GLN A 321 3.22 -3.59 24.85
N PRO A 322 3.82 -4.16 23.78
CA PRO A 322 3.22 -4.46 22.47
C PRO A 322 2.49 -5.81 22.44
N PHE A 323 2.42 -6.53 23.55
CA PHE A 323 1.88 -7.90 23.59
C PHE A 323 0.35 -7.93 23.50
N LEU A 324 -0.31 -7.00 24.19
CA LEU A 324 -1.76 -6.83 24.23
C LEU A 324 -2.14 -5.47 23.65
N ASN A 325 -2.87 -5.49 22.52
CA ASN A 325 -3.36 -4.30 21.83
C ASN A 325 -4.85 -4.02 21.99
N VAL A 326 -5.45 -4.70 22.97
CA VAL A 326 -6.83 -4.45 23.41
C VAL A 326 -6.79 -4.26 24.94
N PRO A 327 -7.11 -3.06 25.46
CA PRO A 327 -7.47 -1.85 24.72
C PRO A 327 -6.30 -1.26 23.92
N ILE A 328 -6.63 -0.52 22.87
CA ILE A 328 -5.64 0.24 22.08
C ILE A 328 -4.97 1.33 22.92
N GLY A 329 -3.71 1.65 22.59
CA GLY A 329 -3.02 2.81 23.15
C GLY A 329 -3.61 4.14 22.67
N VAL A 330 -3.31 5.21 23.40
CA VAL A 330 -3.68 6.60 23.07
C VAL A 330 -2.42 7.44 22.95
N SER A 331 -2.37 8.29 21.92
CA SER A 331 -1.26 9.23 21.71
C SER A 331 -1.76 10.58 21.23
N PRO A 332 -1.80 11.61 22.09
CA PRO A 332 -2.11 12.99 21.69
C PRO A 332 -1.17 13.52 20.61
N THR A 333 0.10 13.10 20.62
CA THR A 333 1.09 13.47 19.61
C THR A 333 0.69 12.91 18.24
N TRP A 334 0.27 11.65 18.19
CA TRP A 334 -0.22 11.04 16.97
C TRP A 334 -1.50 11.71 16.45
N ASP A 335 -2.49 11.95 17.33
CA ASP A 335 -3.74 12.59 16.96
C ASP A 335 -3.50 13.97 16.32
N ALA A 336 -2.59 14.76 16.91
CA ALA A 336 -2.20 16.06 16.39
C ALA A 336 -1.53 15.96 15.00
N ASN A 337 -0.60 15.03 14.83
CA ASN A 337 0.09 14.82 13.56
C ASN A 337 -0.84 14.30 12.47
N ARG A 338 -1.72 13.34 12.80
CA ARG A 338 -2.75 12.83 11.88
C ARG A 338 -3.69 13.95 11.44
N ALA A 339 -4.18 14.76 12.38
CA ALA A 339 -5.05 15.89 12.07
C ALA A 339 -4.35 16.93 11.19
N ALA A 340 -3.06 17.21 11.42
CA ALA A 340 -2.26 18.08 10.57
C ALA A 340 -2.09 17.50 9.16
N SER A 341 -1.70 16.22 9.04
CA SER A 341 -1.56 15.51 7.76
C SER A 341 -2.85 15.54 6.95
N LEU A 342 -4.01 15.32 7.59
CA LEU A 342 -5.32 15.36 6.93
C LEU A 342 -5.71 16.78 6.47
N ARG A 343 -5.27 17.85 7.15
CA ARG A 343 -5.56 19.24 6.76
C ARG A 343 -4.64 19.75 5.66
N GLU A 344 -3.34 19.52 5.81
CA GLU A 344 -2.31 20.17 4.99
C GLU A 344 -2.00 19.35 3.73
N ARG A 345 -2.03 18.02 3.85
CA ARG A 345 -1.49 17.10 2.85
C ARG A 345 -2.27 15.78 2.82
N ALA A 346 -3.60 15.87 2.71
CA ALA A 346 -4.55 14.75 2.61
C ALA A 346 -4.23 13.70 1.50
N VAL A 347 -3.13 13.91 0.78
CA VAL A 347 -2.56 13.05 -0.26
C VAL A 347 -1.97 11.75 0.30
N LEU A 348 -1.42 11.74 1.52
CA LEU A 348 -0.69 10.57 2.05
C LEU A 348 -1.33 10.03 3.35
N PRO A 349 -1.63 8.72 3.42
CA PRO A 349 -2.03 8.07 4.67
C PRO A 349 -1.02 8.33 5.79
N PHE A 350 -1.53 8.54 7.00
CA PHE A 350 -0.68 8.66 8.20
C PHE A 350 -0.53 7.27 8.82
N PRO A 351 0.70 6.84 9.23
CA PRO A 351 0.89 5.55 9.87
C PRO A 351 -0.03 5.39 11.08
N TYR A 352 -0.43 4.16 11.40
CA TYR A 352 -1.13 3.87 12.65
C TYR A 352 -0.21 4.16 13.85
N HIS A 353 -0.69 4.18 15.08
CA HIS A 353 0.14 4.53 16.23
C HIS A 353 0.47 3.38 17.16
N ASP A 354 -0.29 2.30 17.06
CA ASP A 354 -0.15 1.18 17.96
C ASP A 354 0.79 0.11 17.39
N ALA A 355 1.36 -0.72 18.26
CA ALA A 355 2.31 -1.75 17.88
C ALA A 355 1.68 -2.90 17.09
N LYS A 356 0.38 -3.12 17.26
CA LYS A 356 -0.42 -4.10 16.52
C LYS A 356 -1.73 -3.46 16.06
N ALA A 357 -1.99 -3.53 14.77
CA ALA A 357 -3.25 -3.12 14.17
C ALA A 357 -4.28 -4.24 14.13
N SER A 358 -3.85 -5.50 14.20
CA SER A 358 -4.73 -6.67 14.11
C SER A 358 -5.48 -7.01 15.41
N ASP A 359 -6.72 -7.46 15.27
CA ASP A 359 -7.50 -8.15 16.32
C ASP A 359 -6.91 -9.54 16.59
N PRO A 360 -6.57 -9.87 17.85
CA PRO A 360 -5.88 -11.12 18.18
C PRO A 360 -6.72 -12.38 17.90
N ALA A 361 -8.04 -12.32 18.04
CA ALA A 361 -8.92 -13.47 17.77
C ALA A 361 -9.03 -13.71 16.25
N ARG A 362 -9.12 -12.64 15.46
CA ARG A 362 -9.14 -12.74 14.00
C ARG A 362 -7.80 -13.20 13.43
N LEU A 363 -6.69 -12.75 14.01
CA LEU A 363 -5.35 -13.25 13.65
C LEU A 363 -5.20 -14.75 13.93
N ALA A 364 -5.70 -15.23 15.08
CA ALA A 364 -5.67 -16.66 15.41
C ALA A 364 -6.51 -17.51 14.44
N ASP A 365 -7.72 -17.06 14.10
CA ASP A 365 -8.58 -17.70 13.08
C ASP A 365 -7.91 -17.72 11.70
N TYR A 366 -7.29 -16.61 11.29
CA TYR A 366 -6.51 -16.55 10.05
C TYR A 366 -5.36 -17.55 10.04
N ALA A 367 -4.59 -17.63 11.13
CA ALA A 367 -3.48 -18.57 11.26
C ALA A 367 -3.94 -20.03 11.16
N GLU A 368 -5.06 -20.38 11.79
CA GLU A 368 -5.66 -21.72 11.69
C GLU A 368 -6.05 -22.04 10.24
N LYS A 369 -6.79 -21.14 9.58
CA LYS A 369 -7.23 -21.31 8.19
C LYS A 369 -6.05 -21.39 7.22
N TYR A 370 -5.05 -20.53 7.39
CA TYR A 370 -3.84 -20.54 6.58
C TYR A 370 -3.13 -21.89 6.67
N ARG A 371 -2.92 -22.42 7.89
CA ARG A 371 -2.32 -23.73 8.09
C ARG A 371 -3.13 -24.86 7.46
N ALA A 372 -4.46 -24.83 7.59
CA ALA A 372 -5.34 -25.80 6.93
C ALA A 372 -5.22 -25.75 5.40
N ILE A 373 -5.08 -24.57 4.80
CA ILE A 373 -4.86 -24.41 3.36
C ILE A 373 -3.49 -24.97 2.94
N VAL A 374 -2.43 -24.63 3.68
CA VAL A 374 -1.07 -25.16 3.41
C VAL A 374 -1.02 -26.68 3.54
N ALA A 375 -1.77 -27.25 4.48
CA ALA A 375 -1.92 -28.70 4.64
C ALA A 375 -2.80 -29.37 3.56
N GLY A 376 -3.46 -28.59 2.69
CA GLY A 376 -4.39 -29.10 1.68
C GLY A 376 -5.75 -29.53 2.24
N GLU A 377 -6.07 -29.11 3.46
CA GLU A 377 -7.31 -29.46 4.19
C GLU A 377 -8.44 -28.44 3.96
N ALA A 378 -8.11 -27.24 3.49
CA ALA A 378 -9.05 -26.16 3.19
C ALA A 378 -8.75 -25.46 1.87
N SER A 379 -9.74 -24.76 1.32
CA SER A 379 -9.60 -23.93 0.11
C SER A 379 -9.06 -22.55 0.47
N ALA A 380 -8.18 -21.99 -0.37
CA ALA A 380 -7.72 -20.61 -0.19
C ALA A 380 -8.85 -19.57 -0.19
N ALA A 381 -10.00 -19.89 -0.77
CA ALA A 381 -11.20 -19.05 -0.73
C ALA A 381 -11.79 -18.86 0.68
N THR A 382 -11.37 -19.67 1.67
CA THR A 382 -11.83 -19.51 3.07
C THR A 382 -10.97 -18.54 3.88
N LEU A 383 -9.85 -18.08 3.32
CA LEU A 383 -8.95 -17.15 4.00
C LEU A 383 -9.58 -15.74 4.00
N PRO A 384 -9.79 -15.09 5.16
CA PRO A 384 -10.39 -13.78 5.19
C PRO A 384 -9.45 -12.71 4.63
N SER A 385 -10.00 -11.55 4.25
CA SER A 385 -9.20 -10.42 3.77
C SER A 385 -8.23 -9.93 4.84
N ALA A 386 -7.05 -9.45 4.45
CA ALA A 386 -6.09 -8.87 5.41
C ALA A 386 -6.69 -7.66 6.16
N ARG A 387 -7.62 -6.92 5.52
CA ARG A 387 -8.36 -5.81 6.14
C ARG A 387 -9.27 -6.26 7.28
N GLU A 388 -9.80 -7.48 7.22
CA GLU A 388 -10.66 -8.02 8.27
C GLU A 388 -9.88 -8.33 9.55
N LEU A 389 -8.56 -8.55 9.44
CA LEU A 389 -7.72 -8.74 10.61
C LEU A 389 -7.62 -7.48 11.45
N LEU A 390 -7.72 -6.30 10.85
CA LEU A 390 -7.53 -5.03 11.52
C LEU A 390 -8.64 -4.75 12.55
N LEU A 391 -8.25 -4.16 13.68
CA LEU A 391 -9.15 -3.54 14.65
C LEU A 391 -9.96 -2.42 13.96
N PRO A 392 -11.24 -2.21 14.32
CA PRO A 392 -12.05 -1.14 13.74
C PRO A 392 -11.39 0.25 13.81
N GLU A 393 -10.70 0.55 14.91
CA GLU A 393 -9.96 1.78 15.12
C GLU A 393 -8.78 1.89 14.14
N ALA A 394 -8.05 0.79 13.93
CA ALA A 394 -6.94 0.74 12.99
C ALA A 394 -7.43 0.93 11.54
N ARG A 395 -8.58 0.33 11.16
CA ARG A 395 -9.17 0.51 9.82
C ARG A 395 -9.49 1.98 9.53
N ARG A 396 -10.04 2.70 10.52
CA ARG A 396 -10.31 4.14 10.41
C ARG A 396 -9.02 4.98 10.39
N ALA A 397 -8.06 4.65 11.25
CA ALA A 397 -6.78 5.34 11.32
C ALA A 397 -6.02 5.26 9.98
N LEU A 398 -6.02 4.08 9.36
CA LEU A 398 -5.36 3.75 8.09
C LEU A 398 -6.19 4.14 6.85
N LEU A 399 -7.36 4.77 7.04
CA LEU A 399 -8.29 5.17 5.98
C LEU A 399 -8.77 4.02 5.09
N VAL A 400 -8.82 2.80 5.64
CA VAL A 400 -9.49 1.65 5.02
C VAL A 400 -11.00 1.84 5.08
N GLU A 401 -11.47 2.27 6.25
CA GLU A 401 -12.87 2.65 6.52
C GLU A 401 -12.91 4.14 6.87
N MET A 402 -14.01 4.81 6.55
CA MET A 402 -14.22 6.20 6.95
C MET A 402 -14.68 6.29 8.41
N GLU A 403 -14.37 7.41 9.06
CA GLU A 403 -15.05 7.73 10.31
C GLU A 403 -16.55 7.95 10.07
N PRO A 404 -17.42 7.59 11.03
CA PRO A 404 -18.84 7.89 10.91
C PRO A 404 -19.09 9.40 10.92
N ASP A 405 -20.22 9.80 10.37
CA ASP A 405 -20.75 11.18 10.40
C ASP A 405 -19.88 12.25 9.73
N LEU A 406 -18.94 11.87 8.85
CA LEU A 406 -18.18 12.82 8.05
C LEU A 406 -19.09 13.59 7.07
N SER A 407 -18.83 14.89 6.92
CA SER A 407 -19.45 15.66 5.85
C SER A 407 -18.96 15.21 4.48
N GLY A 408 -19.73 15.46 3.42
CA GLY A 408 -19.30 15.10 2.06
C GLY A 408 -18.01 15.79 1.61
N ASP A 409 -17.71 16.99 2.10
CA ASP A 409 -16.41 17.66 1.87
C ASP A 409 -15.27 16.87 2.53
N GLU A 410 -15.47 16.39 3.76
CA GLU A 410 -14.47 15.59 4.47
C GLU A 410 -14.28 14.21 3.83
N VAL A 411 -15.36 13.56 3.39
CA VAL A 411 -15.26 12.28 2.69
C VAL A 411 -14.45 12.45 1.40
N LEU A 412 -14.76 13.45 0.56
CA LEU A 412 -14.02 13.69 -0.69
C LEU A 412 -12.54 14.00 -0.41
N ALA A 413 -12.27 14.88 0.56
CA ALA A 413 -10.90 15.24 0.92
C ALA A 413 -10.11 14.02 1.42
N ARG A 414 -10.67 13.21 2.32
CA ARG A 414 -9.97 12.06 2.90
C ARG A 414 -9.88 10.89 1.96
N ALA A 415 -10.96 10.55 1.24
CA ALA A 415 -11.08 9.36 0.41
C ALA A 415 -10.57 9.53 -1.03
N CYS A 416 -10.51 10.75 -1.56
CA CYS A 416 -10.19 10.96 -2.99
C CYS A 416 -8.92 11.78 -3.22
N SER A 417 -8.51 12.65 -2.29
CA SER A 417 -7.42 13.61 -2.58
C SER A 417 -6.02 12.99 -2.71
N GLN A 418 -5.82 11.74 -2.30
CA GLN A 418 -4.61 10.96 -2.64
C GLN A 418 -4.35 10.93 -4.15
N CYS A 419 -5.40 10.78 -4.95
CA CYS A 419 -5.31 10.70 -6.41
C CYS A 419 -5.85 11.96 -7.11
N HIS A 420 -6.70 12.73 -6.43
CA HIS A 420 -7.42 13.88 -6.96
C HIS A 420 -7.05 15.17 -6.21
N ASN A 421 -5.86 15.70 -6.50
CA ASN A 421 -5.36 16.94 -5.90
C ASN A 421 -4.63 17.81 -6.94
N GLU A 422 -4.39 19.08 -6.59
CA GLU A 422 -3.75 20.07 -7.48
C GLU A 422 -2.25 19.84 -7.73
N GLY A 423 -1.59 19.02 -6.89
CA GLY A 423 -0.18 18.65 -7.04
C GLY A 423 0.04 17.55 -8.09
N VAL A 424 -1.02 16.89 -8.55
CA VAL A 424 -0.92 15.92 -9.65
C VAL A 424 -0.60 16.66 -10.95
N ARG A 425 0.31 16.08 -11.76
CA ARG A 425 0.82 16.66 -13.00
C ARG A 425 -0.29 17.23 -13.89
N SER A 426 -0.12 18.50 -14.30
CA SER A 426 -1.01 19.15 -15.25
C SER A 426 -1.00 18.40 -16.59
N GLY A 427 -2.19 18.01 -17.06
CA GLY A 427 -2.38 17.25 -18.30
C GLY A 427 -2.87 15.81 -18.09
N LEU A 428 -2.83 15.31 -16.85
CA LEU A 428 -3.49 14.06 -16.49
C LEU A 428 -5.01 14.26 -16.38
N ARG A 429 -5.81 13.32 -16.89
CA ARG A 429 -7.27 13.39 -16.84
C ARG A 429 -7.76 13.53 -15.40
N ARG A 430 -7.12 12.83 -14.46
CA ARG A 430 -7.49 12.88 -13.04
C ARG A 430 -7.16 14.22 -12.36
N SER A 431 -6.21 14.99 -12.89
CA SER A 431 -5.83 16.30 -12.33
C SER A 431 -6.90 17.37 -12.58
N GLY A 432 -7.91 17.08 -13.43
CA GLY A 432 -9.04 17.97 -13.65
C GLY A 432 -9.97 18.09 -12.44
N PHE A 433 -9.97 17.10 -11.55
CA PHE A 433 -10.80 17.05 -10.35
C PHE A 433 -9.93 17.15 -9.10
N ASP A 434 -10.02 18.27 -8.37
CA ASP A 434 -9.42 18.42 -7.03
C ASP A 434 -10.49 18.15 -5.97
N ALA A 435 -10.36 17.01 -5.29
CA ALA A 435 -11.32 16.56 -4.29
C ALA A 435 -11.37 17.44 -3.04
N ARG A 436 -10.36 18.30 -2.81
CA ARG A 436 -10.36 19.28 -1.72
C ARG A 436 -11.11 20.57 -2.08
N HIS A 437 -11.30 20.81 -3.37
CA HIS A 437 -11.97 21.98 -3.89
C HIS A 437 -13.01 21.58 -4.96
N PRO A 438 -14.00 20.73 -4.62
CA PRO A 438 -14.93 20.18 -5.61
C PRO A 438 -15.74 21.26 -6.33
N ASP A 439 -15.88 22.46 -5.76
CA ASP A 439 -16.54 23.61 -6.40
C ASP A 439 -15.80 24.17 -7.62
N ARG A 440 -14.51 23.86 -7.78
CA ARG A 440 -13.74 24.20 -8.97
C ARG A 440 -14.05 23.26 -10.15
N ALA A 441 -14.62 22.09 -9.87
CA ALA A 441 -14.97 21.12 -10.91
C ALA A 441 -16.24 21.53 -11.66
N SER A 442 -16.26 21.28 -12.98
CA SER A 442 -17.46 21.50 -13.79
C SER A 442 -18.58 20.53 -13.39
N ARG A 443 -19.83 20.89 -13.69
CA ARG A 443 -20.97 19.99 -13.44
C ARG A 443 -20.79 18.63 -14.10
N ALA A 444 -20.38 18.59 -15.37
CA ALA A 444 -20.14 17.35 -16.10
C ALA A 444 -19.08 16.46 -15.42
N MET A 445 -18.05 17.06 -14.82
CA MET A 445 -17.03 16.32 -14.09
C MET A 445 -17.55 15.76 -12.76
N LYS A 446 -18.35 16.55 -12.03
CA LYS A 446 -19.05 16.08 -10.82
C LYS A 446 -19.98 14.92 -11.15
N ASP A 447 -20.74 15.00 -12.24
CA ASP A 447 -21.63 13.92 -12.71
C ASP A 447 -20.86 12.64 -13.05
N ALA A 448 -19.71 12.76 -13.72
CA ALA A 448 -18.85 11.63 -14.02
C ALA A 448 -18.31 10.96 -12.74
N ALA A 449 -17.90 11.76 -11.74
CA ALA A 449 -17.46 11.24 -10.45
C ALA A 449 -18.60 10.52 -9.70
N ILE A 450 -19.82 11.10 -9.68
CA ILE A 450 -21.01 10.46 -9.10
C ILE A 450 -21.33 9.13 -9.79
N ALA A 451 -21.27 9.11 -11.13
CA ALA A 451 -21.53 7.88 -11.89
C ALA A 451 -20.55 6.77 -11.51
N ARG A 452 -19.26 7.09 -11.36
CA ARG A 452 -18.22 6.12 -10.95
C ARG A 452 -18.40 5.61 -9.51
N MET A 453 -18.80 6.48 -8.57
CA MET A 453 -19.09 6.06 -7.19
C MET A 453 -20.29 5.10 -7.10
N ARG A 454 -21.21 5.15 -8.07
CA ARG A 454 -22.39 4.27 -8.13
C ARG A 454 -22.15 2.95 -8.85
N LEU A 455 -20.99 2.77 -9.49
CA LEU A 455 -20.65 1.49 -10.11
C LEU A 455 -20.50 0.40 -9.03
N PRO A 456 -20.71 -0.88 -9.39
CA PRO A 456 -20.34 -2.00 -8.52
C PRO A 456 -18.87 -1.90 -8.07
N ALA A 457 -18.57 -2.33 -6.84
CA ALA A 457 -17.22 -2.22 -6.28
C ALA A 457 -16.16 -3.03 -7.05
N ASP A 458 -16.60 -4.07 -7.78
CA ASP A 458 -15.79 -4.92 -8.65
C ASP A 458 -15.60 -4.35 -10.07
N ASP A 459 -16.26 -3.24 -10.39
CA ASP A 459 -16.05 -2.55 -11.66
C ASP A 459 -14.70 -1.81 -11.64
N PRO A 460 -13.81 -2.01 -12.64
CA PRO A 460 -12.50 -1.34 -12.67
C PRO A 460 -12.60 0.19 -12.76
N SER A 461 -13.74 0.73 -13.18
CA SER A 461 -14.02 2.18 -13.20
C SER A 461 -14.65 2.71 -11.92
N HIS A 462 -14.95 1.85 -10.93
CA HIS A 462 -15.46 2.26 -9.63
C HIS A 462 -14.48 3.19 -8.92
N MET A 463 -15.00 4.22 -8.27
CA MET A 463 -14.20 5.19 -7.52
C MET A 463 -14.76 5.37 -6.10
N PRO A 464 -13.89 5.40 -5.07
CA PRO A 464 -12.47 5.04 -5.13
C PRO A 464 -12.30 3.56 -5.52
N PRO A 465 -11.20 3.16 -6.18
CA PRO A 465 -11.01 1.76 -6.55
C PRO A 465 -10.97 0.90 -5.28
N ALA A 466 -11.68 -0.24 -5.30
CA ALA A 466 -11.87 -1.09 -4.11
C ALA A 466 -10.54 -1.60 -3.50
N VAL A 467 -9.49 -1.67 -4.32
CA VAL A 467 -8.13 -2.01 -3.87
C VAL A 467 -7.54 -1.00 -2.89
N PHE A 468 -8.00 0.26 -2.91
CA PHE A 468 -7.50 1.32 -2.04
C PHE A 468 -8.38 1.56 -0.82
N ARG A 469 -9.68 1.75 -1.02
CA ARG A 469 -10.58 2.23 0.03
C ARG A 469 -11.97 1.65 -0.15
N ASP A 470 -12.63 1.37 0.97
CA ASP A 470 -14.03 1.00 0.98
C ASP A 470 -14.83 2.23 1.47
N LEU A 471 -15.76 2.72 0.65
CA LEU A 471 -16.74 3.72 1.09
C LEU A 471 -18.02 2.99 1.48
N ASP A 472 -18.35 3.06 2.77
CA ASP A 472 -19.67 2.65 3.23
C ASP A 472 -20.77 3.52 2.59
N ASP A 473 -22.01 3.02 2.66
CA ASP A 473 -23.15 3.66 2.02
C ASP A 473 -23.34 5.11 2.49
N ALA A 474 -23.18 5.36 3.79
CA ALA A 474 -23.35 6.68 4.38
C ALA A 474 -22.30 7.68 3.86
N SER A 475 -21.03 7.29 3.83
CA SER A 475 -19.92 8.13 3.32
C SER A 475 -20.07 8.37 1.83
N ARG A 476 -20.44 7.34 1.06
CA ARG A 476 -20.70 7.45 -0.38
C ARG A 476 -21.84 8.43 -0.66
N ASP A 477 -22.95 8.32 0.07
CA ASP A 477 -24.10 9.21 -0.09
C ASP A 477 -23.76 10.65 0.31
N ALA A 478 -22.98 10.85 1.38
CA ALA A 478 -22.50 12.17 1.77
C ALA A 478 -21.63 12.81 0.68
N ALA A 479 -20.70 12.06 0.09
CA ALA A 479 -19.85 12.52 -1.01
C ALA A 479 -20.69 12.84 -2.27
N ILE A 480 -21.63 11.98 -2.65
CA ILE A 480 -22.54 12.22 -3.78
C ILE A 480 -23.36 13.50 -3.54
N ALA A 481 -23.99 13.63 -2.37
CA ALA A 481 -24.77 14.81 -2.03
C ALA A 481 -23.93 16.10 -2.04
N ARG A 482 -22.62 16.01 -1.78
CA ARG A 482 -21.69 17.13 -1.92
C ARG A 482 -21.42 17.51 -3.37
N LEU A 483 -21.27 16.53 -4.25
CA LEU A 483 -21.05 16.76 -5.68
C LEU A 483 -22.33 17.16 -6.43
N GLU A 484 -23.50 16.89 -5.87
CA GLU A 484 -24.78 17.34 -6.44
C GLU A 484 -25.01 18.86 -6.24
N ARG A 485 -24.34 19.48 -5.26
CA ARG A 485 -24.28 20.93 -5.07
C ARG A 485 -23.29 21.56 -6.04
#